data_AF-A0A7L2S5K3-F1
#
_entry.id   AF-A0A7L2S5K3-F1
#
_cell.length_a   1.000
_cell.length_b   1.000
_cell.length_c   1.000
_cell.angle_alpha   90.00
_cell.angle_beta   90.00
_cell.angle_gamma   90.00
#
_symmetry.space_group_name_H-M   'P 1'
#
loop_
_entity.id
_entity.type
_entity.pdbx_description
1 polymer ?
#
loop_
_entity_poly.entity_id
_entity_poly.type
_entity_poly.pdbx_seq_one_letter_code
_entity_poly.pdbx_strand_id
1 'polypeptide(L)'
;LQIFLGALAFSFFAKGFSGSYMKSMSSQIERRFEISSSIFGIIDGSFEIGNLMVMVLVSYLGPRVHRPKIIAVGCLIMSVGAFLSVMPQFLMGRYNYERITVSVDNSSTSVSACSPVSSEGLPVTDATETPSTMINVGCEKTTNSYLWLFVLVGNLLRGIGEAPIMPLGVSYIDDFSKEENSAFYIGLVRSSGMFGPTLGFLLGSFCASLWVDIGVVDTDAISINPKDTRWVGAWWLGLLICGTVNFIASLPFWFLPYSLPKEGENENLKISHLMPKQLFSVFSRVYSIYLSIADFLPALRKLFGNSIFVVFIFLTILQYNSLVGMITYETKFMEQQFNVSVAKAIFLIGVILLPITILGMFLGGFLIKKFKLHITEMAKFACVTFIVAYLLNLLYFTCSCEVLQVAGLTAPYSGMKHLSSSKHIYMASCNAECSCKVDQWDPVCGDNGITYMTACFAGCKSSSGTGRNMVFHNCSCVEGQRLGPGNSSAVLGQCQRESCTKAFPYFLALQTACAFILALGGTPTYMIMFR
;
A
#
# COMPACT_ATOMS: atom_id res chain seq x y z
N LEU A 1 27.05 16.75 -17.89
CA LEU A 1 26.26 16.88 -16.64
C LEU A 1 24.76 16.89 -16.89
N GLN A 2 24.24 17.72 -17.80
CA GLN A 2 22.79 17.83 -18.08
C GLN A 2 22.09 16.50 -18.41
N ILE A 3 22.71 15.64 -19.24
CA ILE A 3 22.16 14.31 -19.57
C ILE A 3 22.03 13.42 -18.31
N PHE A 4 23.04 13.45 -17.43
CA PHE A 4 23.01 12.71 -16.16
C PHE A 4 21.90 13.25 -15.23
N LEU A 5 21.73 14.58 -15.17
CA LEU A 5 20.64 15.19 -14.39
C LEU A 5 19.26 14.73 -14.88
N GLY A 6 19.04 14.72 -16.20
CA GLY A 6 17.80 14.22 -16.79
C GLY A 6 17.55 12.74 -16.51
N ALA A 7 18.57 11.90 -16.67
CA ALA A 7 18.48 10.46 -16.36
C ALA A 7 18.20 10.19 -14.88
N LEU A 8 18.87 10.93 -13.99
CA LEU A 8 18.67 10.82 -12.54
C LEU A 8 17.29 11.33 -12.12
N ALA A 9 16.83 12.46 -12.67
CA ALA A 9 15.47 12.96 -12.47
C ALA A 9 14.41 11.92 -12.86
N PHE A 10 14.55 11.31 -14.04
CA PHE A 10 13.66 10.25 -14.48
C PHE A 10 13.72 8.99 -13.59
N SER A 11 14.89 8.66 -13.04
CA SER A 11 15.03 7.55 -12.09
C SER A 11 14.39 7.84 -10.74
N PHE A 12 14.49 9.08 -10.25
CA PHE A 12 13.79 9.56 -9.05
C PHE A 12 12.27 9.50 -9.24
N PHE A 13 11.79 9.89 -10.43
CA PHE A 13 10.40 9.72 -10.82
C PHE A 13 10.00 8.23 -10.83
N ALA A 14 10.76 7.38 -11.53
CA ALA A 14 10.48 5.96 -11.68
C ALA A 14 10.42 5.22 -10.34
N LYS A 15 11.39 5.44 -9.45
CA LYS A 15 11.39 4.82 -8.11
C LYS A 15 10.18 5.26 -7.28
N GLY A 16 9.82 6.55 -7.32
CA GLY A 16 8.69 7.10 -6.57
C GLY A 16 7.34 6.59 -7.09
N PHE A 17 7.20 6.55 -8.42
CA PHE A 17 6.06 5.97 -9.13
C PHE A 17 5.85 4.49 -8.79
N SER A 18 6.94 3.73 -8.88
CA SER A 18 6.97 2.31 -8.58
C SER A 18 6.64 2.04 -7.11
N GLY A 19 7.21 2.81 -6.18
CA GLY A 19 6.99 2.67 -4.74
C GLY A 19 5.56 2.98 -4.32
N SER A 20 4.98 4.09 -4.80
CA SER A 20 3.60 4.44 -4.45
C SER A 20 2.57 3.49 -5.04
N TYR A 21 2.83 2.93 -6.24
CA TYR A 21 1.97 1.90 -6.81
C TYR A 21 1.88 0.67 -5.89
N MET A 22 3.02 0.14 -5.44
CA MET A 22 3.06 -1.03 -4.53
C MET A 22 2.25 -0.76 -3.26
N LYS A 23 2.45 0.41 -2.63
CA LYS A 23 1.69 0.82 -1.42
C LYS A 23 0.19 0.93 -1.68
N SER A 24 -0.20 1.45 -2.85
CA SER A 24 -1.61 1.58 -3.21
C SER A 24 -2.33 0.23 -3.39
N MET A 25 -1.60 -0.83 -3.78
CA MET A 25 -2.15 -2.16 -4.04
C MET A 25 -2.25 -3.07 -2.81
N SER A 26 -1.97 -2.55 -1.61
CA SER A 26 -1.93 -3.34 -0.36
C SER A 26 -3.18 -4.19 -0.14
N SER A 27 -4.35 -3.56 -0.09
CA SER A 27 -5.62 -4.27 0.10
C SER A 27 -5.91 -5.31 -1.00
N GLN A 28 -5.43 -5.08 -2.23
CA GLN A 28 -5.67 -5.99 -3.35
C GLN A 28 -4.81 -7.25 -3.24
N ILE A 29 -3.54 -7.09 -2.85
CA ILE A 29 -2.61 -8.20 -2.60
C ILE A 29 -3.09 -9.00 -1.38
N GLU A 30 -3.49 -8.34 -0.29
CA GLU A 30 -4.06 -9.01 0.89
C GLU A 30 -5.22 -9.92 0.52
N ARG A 31 -6.18 -9.40 -0.26
CA ARG A 31 -7.35 -10.16 -0.71
C ARG A 31 -7.00 -11.28 -1.68
N ARG A 32 -6.10 -11.04 -2.63
CA ARG A 32 -5.74 -12.06 -3.65
C ARG A 32 -5.08 -13.29 -3.03
N PHE A 33 -4.24 -13.08 -2.03
CA PHE A 33 -3.52 -14.16 -1.35
C PHE A 33 -4.20 -14.61 -0.05
N GLU A 34 -5.32 -13.99 0.34
CA GLU A 34 -6.01 -14.22 1.61
C GLU A 34 -5.08 -14.14 2.82
N ILE A 35 -4.14 -13.19 2.80
CA ILE A 35 -3.15 -12.97 3.86
C ILE A 35 -3.60 -11.88 4.83
N SER A 36 -3.16 -11.99 6.08
CA SER A 36 -3.38 -10.98 7.11
C SER A 36 -2.51 -9.73 6.87
N SER A 37 -2.91 -8.60 7.46
CA SER A 37 -2.13 -7.35 7.36
C SER A 37 -0.76 -7.41 8.01
N SER A 38 -0.56 -8.30 8.98
CA SER A 38 0.77 -8.51 9.56
C SER A 38 1.73 -9.12 8.53
N ILE A 39 1.27 -10.12 7.76
CA ILE A 39 2.05 -10.73 6.68
C ILE A 39 2.30 -9.71 5.57
N PHE A 40 1.29 -8.94 5.16
CA PHE A 40 1.50 -7.87 4.18
C PHE A 40 2.51 -6.81 4.68
N GLY A 41 2.47 -6.47 5.97
CA GLY A 41 3.48 -5.60 6.60
C GLY A 41 4.91 -6.14 6.45
N ILE A 42 5.12 -7.46 6.51
CA ILE A 42 6.41 -8.09 6.21
C ILE A 42 6.78 -7.94 4.73
N ILE A 43 5.80 -8.10 3.83
CA ILE A 43 6.02 -7.90 2.38
C ILE A 43 6.42 -6.44 2.09
N ASP A 44 5.70 -5.45 2.61
CA ASP A 44 6.03 -4.03 2.43
C ASP A 44 7.40 -3.70 3.04
N GLY A 45 7.65 -4.15 4.28
CA GLY A 45 8.92 -3.97 4.97
C GLY A 45 10.12 -4.62 4.29
N SER A 46 9.93 -5.69 3.51
CA SER A 46 11.02 -6.34 2.77
C SER A 46 11.73 -5.39 1.79
N PHE A 47 11.05 -4.38 1.27
CA PHE A 47 11.68 -3.34 0.45
C PHE A 47 12.77 -2.60 1.24
N GLU A 48 12.46 -2.14 2.45
CA GLU A 48 13.42 -1.41 3.28
C GLU A 48 14.56 -2.32 3.75
N ILE A 49 14.26 -3.59 4.05
CA ILE A 49 15.28 -4.60 4.36
C ILE A 49 16.27 -4.73 3.21
N GLY A 50 15.78 -4.90 1.98
CA GLY A 50 16.62 -5.04 0.79
C GLY A 50 17.46 -3.80 0.51
N ASN A 51 16.87 -2.63 0.72
CA ASN A 51 17.57 -1.35 0.59
C ASN A 51 18.73 -1.23 1.59
N LEU A 52 18.45 -1.44 2.87
CA LEU A 52 19.44 -1.33 3.96
C LEU A 52 20.58 -2.34 3.85
N MET A 53 20.32 -3.54 3.31
CA MET A 53 21.35 -4.56 3.10
C MET A 53 22.51 -4.07 2.22
N VAL A 54 22.23 -3.19 1.26
CA VAL A 54 23.19 -2.79 0.23
C VAL A 54 23.56 -1.30 0.31
N MET A 55 22.74 -0.48 0.98
CA MET A 55 22.93 0.98 1.07
C MET A 55 24.29 1.38 1.68
N VAL A 56 24.72 0.74 2.77
CA VAL A 56 26.01 1.03 3.41
C VAL A 56 27.17 0.70 2.47
N LEU A 57 27.13 -0.49 1.86
CA LEU A 57 28.14 -0.96 0.93
C LEU A 57 28.26 -0.03 -0.28
N VAL A 58 27.14 0.36 -0.87
CA VAL A 58 27.10 1.22 -2.04
C VAL A 58 27.56 2.64 -1.72
N SER A 59 27.12 3.21 -0.59
CA SER A 59 27.54 4.56 -0.19
C SER A 59 29.04 4.62 0.04
N TYR A 60 29.60 3.56 0.61
CA TYR A 60 31.03 3.46 0.91
C TYR A 60 31.88 3.15 -0.34
N LEU A 61 31.46 2.23 -1.21
CA LEU A 61 32.19 1.90 -2.44
C LEU A 61 31.97 2.93 -3.56
N GLY A 62 30.95 3.77 -3.44
CA GLY A 62 30.52 4.77 -4.42
C GLY A 62 31.62 5.65 -5.02
N PRO A 63 32.58 6.17 -4.23
CA PRO A 63 33.67 6.97 -4.77
C PRO A 63 34.66 6.21 -5.68
N ARG A 64 34.69 4.87 -5.60
CA ARG A 64 35.72 4.03 -6.25
C ARG A 64 35.20 3.21 -7.43
N VAL A 65 33.92 3.38 -7.77
CA VAL A 65 33.19 2.59 -8.76
C VAL A 65 32.59 3.49 -9.83
N HIS A 66 32.23 2.88 -10.95
CA HIS A 66 31.57 3.58 -12.05
C HIS A 66 30.11 3.91 -11.68
N ARG A 67 29.90 5.02 -10.94
CA ARG A 67 28.61 5.37 -10.32
C ARG A 67 27.41 5.29 -11.28
N PRO A 68 27.44 5.86 -12.51
CA PRO A 68 26.32 5.70 -13.44
C PRO A 68 25.96 4.24 -13.74
N LYS A 69 26.93 3.36 -13.98
CA LYS A 69 26.67 1.94 -14.26
C LYS A 69 26.10 1.19 -13.06
N ILE A 70 26.51 1.53 -11.84
CA ILE A 70 25.90 0.93 -10.64
C ILE A 70 24.45 1.39 -10.47
N ILE A 71 24.16 2.67 -10.73
CA ILE A 71 22.77 3.16 -10.76
C ILE A 71 21.97 2.41 -11.83
N ALA A 72 22.54 2.20 -13.02
CA ALA A 72 21.91 1.43 -14.10
C ALA A 72 21.56 0.00 -13.68
N VAL A 73 22.51 -0.70 -13.06
CA VAL A 73 22.33 -2.06 -12.52
C VAL A 73 21.25 -2.05 -11.43
N GLY A 74 21.24 -1.05 -10.55
CA GLY A 74 20.18 -0.88 -9.54
C GLY A 74 18.79 -0.76 -10.17
N CYS A 75 18.62 0.12 -11.17
CA CYS A 75 17.35 0.27 -11.90
C CYS A 75 16.92 -1.02 -12.60
N LEU A 76 17.85 -1.80 -13.18
CA LEU A 76 17.56 -3.11 -13.76
C LEU A 76 17.10 -4.12 -12.69
N ILE A 77 17.78 -4.22 -11.55
CA ILE A 77 17.38 -5.09 -10.45
C ILE A 77 15.98 -4.70 -9.95
N MET A 78 15.70 -3.40 -9.84
CA MET A 78 14.38 -2.91 -9.45
C MET A 78 13.29 -3.29 -10.47
N SER A 79 13.61 -3.27 -11.77
CA SER A 79 12.73 -3.75 -12.83
C SER A 79 12.45 -5.25 -12.72
N VAL A 80 13.51 -6.06 -12.57
CA VAL A 80 13.40 -7.52 -12.36
C VAL A 80 12.57 -7.86 -11.13
N GLY A 81 12.77 -7.14 -10.03
CA GLY A 81 11.97 -7.30 -8.82
C GLY A 81 10.48 -7.02 -9.05
N ALA A 82 10.14 -5.97 -9.82
CA ALA A 82 8.75 -5.67 -10.17
C ALA A 82 8.12 -6.77 -11.04
N PHE A 83 8.84 -7.31 -12.04
CA PHE A 83 8.35 -8.42 -12.85
C PHE A 83 8.22 -9.72 -12.05
N LEU A 84 9.13 -9.98 -11.11
CA LEU A 84 9.06 -11.12 -10.22
C LEU A 84 7.80 -11.07 -9.33
N SER A 85 7.46 -9.89 -8.81
CA SER A 85 6.23 -9.68 -8.02
C SER A 85 4.95 -9.95 -8.83
N VAL A 86 5.00 -9.90 -10.17
CA VAL A 86 3.84 -10.19 -11.04
C VAL A 86 3.65 -11.70 -11.28
N MET A 87 4.72 -12.50 -11.19
CA MET A 87 4.69 -13.93 -11.50
C MET A 87 3.53 -14.72 -10.87
N PRO A 88 3.12 -14.47 -9.61
CA PRO A 88 2.00 -15.18 -9.01
C PRO A 88 0.71 -15.09 -9.82
N GLN A 89 0.41 -13.98 -10.50
CA GLN A 89 -0.83 -13.87 -11.27
C GLN A 89 -0.89 -14.87 -12.43
N PHE A 90 0.26 -15.17 -13.04
CA PHE A 90 0.33 -16.11 -14.17
C PHE A 90 0.43 -17.57 -13.72
N LEU A 91 0.91 -17.80 -12.49
CA LEU A 91 0.99 -19.12 -11.88
C LEU A 91 -0.32 -19.51 -11.17
N MET A 92 -1.04 -18.53 -10.64
CA MET A 92 -2.34 -18.71 -10.01
C MET A 92 -3.42 -18.87 -11.08
N GLY A 93 -4.35 -19.78 -10.81
CA GLY A 93 -5.60 -19.84 -11.57
C GLY A 93 -6.48 -18.59 -11.38
N ARG A 94 -7.65 -18.62 -12.01
CA ARG A 94 -8.67 -17.56 -11.91
C ARG A 94 -8.99 -17.26 -10.46
N TYR A 95 -9.21 -15.99 -10.15
CA TYR A 95 -9.69 -15.58 -8.83
C TYR A 95 -11.15 -15.99 -8.68
N ASN A 96 -11.36 -17.05 -7.92
CA ASN A 96 -12.68 -17.48 -7.51
C ASN A 96 -12.97 -16.89 -6.13
N TYR A 97 -13.97 -16.00 -6.06
CA TYR A 97 -14.49 -15.52 -4.80
C TYR A 97 -15.68 -16.39 -4.37
N GLU A 98 -15.82 -16.61 -3.06
CA GLU A 98 -16.96 -17.35 -2.52
C GLU A 98 -18.28 -16.63 -2.86
N ARG A 99 -19.15 -17.31 -3.61
CA ARG A 99 -20.55 -16.93 -3.87
C ARG A 99 -21.47 -18.01 -3.34
N ILE A 100 -22.65 -17.64 -2.90
CA ILE A 100 -23.68 -18.64 -2.61
C ILE A 100 -23.98 -19.38 -3.91
N THR A 101 -23.76 -20.69 -3.94
CA THR A 101 -24.20 -21.54 -5.05
C THR A 101 -25.71 -21.61 -4.98
N VAL A 102 -26.38 -20.76 -5.75
CA VAL A 102 -27.84 -20.76 -5.84
C VAL A 102 -28.20 -21.97 -6.73
N SER A 103 -28.91 -22.95 -6.18
CA SER A 103 -29.25 -24.20 -6.87
C SER A 103 -30.26 -23.93 -7.98
N VAL A 104 -29.82 -24.07 -9.24
CA VAL A 104 -30.69 -23.94 -10.41
C VAL A 104 -31.48 -25.23 -10.54
N ASP A 105 -32.68 -25.26 -9.95
CA ASP A 105 -33.66 -26.29 -10.31
C ASP A 105 -34.23 -25.96 -11.70
N ASN A 106 -34.19 -26.96 -12.59
CA ASN A 106 -34.56 -26.86 -14.01
C ASN A 106 -36.08 -26.70 -14.25
N SER A 107 -36.73 -25.79 -13.53
CA SER A 107 -38.06 -25.27 -13.86
C SER A 107 -38.38 -24.03 -13.01
N SER A 108 -38.60 -22.90 -13.69
CA SER A 108 -38.91 -21.56 -13.16
C SER A 108 -37.71 -20.72 -12.67
N THR A 109 -37.70 -19.46 -13.08
CA THR A 109 -36.62 -18.46 -12.95
C THR A 109 -36.34 -17.99 -11.51
N SER A 110 -36.72 -18.75 -10.49
CA SER A 110 -36.53 -18.40 -9.08
C SER A 110 -35.52 -19.33 -8.43
N VAL A 111 -34.32 -18.82 -8.17
CA VAL A 111 -33.24 -19.58 -7.55
C VAL A 111 -33.21 -19.28 -6.04
N SER A 112 -33.23 -20.31 -5.19
CA SER A 112 -33.31 -20.18 -3.72
C SER A 112 -31.93 -20.15 -3.06
N ALA A 113 -31.70 -19.18 -2.16
CA ALA A 113 -30.46 -19.10 -1.37
C ALA A 113 -30.59 -19.84 -0.02
N CYS A 114 -31.82 -19.94 0.51
CA CYS A 114 -32.17 -20.78 1.64
C CYS A 114 -32.87 -22.05 1.15
N SER A 115 -32.21 -23.19 1.35
CA SER A 115 -32.79 -24.51 1.09
C SER A 115 -32.90 -25.31 2.39
N PRO A 116 -34.02 -26.04 2.59
CA PRO A 116 -34.18 -26.94 3.73
C PRO A 116 -33.15 -28.08 3.69
N VAL A 117 -32.83 -28.63 4.86
CA VAL A 117 -32.00 -29.85 4.97
C VAL A 117 -32.66 -30.95 4.14
N SER A 118 -32.07 -31.33 3.01
CA SER A 118 -32.51 -32.51 2.26
C SER A 118 -32.14 -33.75 3.07
N SER A 119 -33.15 -34.42 3.62
CA SER A 119 -33.01 -35.72 4.28
C SER A 119 -32.84 -36.83 3.23
N GLU A 120 -31.69 -36.85 2.53
CA GLU A 120 -31.24 -38.03 1.78
C GLU A 120 -29.71 -38.19 1.86
N GLY A 121 -29.29 -39.26 2.54
CA GLY A 121 -28.00 -39.94 2.33
C GLY A 121 -26.83 -39.51 3.22
N LEU A 122 -26.64 -40.19 4.36
CA LEU A 122 -25.29 -40.43 4.88
C LEU A 122 -24.47 -41.20 3.82
N PRO A 123 -23.20 -40.84 3.60
CA PRO A 123 -22.14 -41.83 3.46
C PRO A 123 -21.39 -41.85 4.78
N VAL A 124 -21.64 -42.89 5.57
CA VAL A 124 -20.70 -43.33 6.60
C VAL A 124 -19.42 -43.76 5.88
N THR A 125 -18.33 -43.03 6.10
CA THR A 125 -17.00 -43.63 6.05
C THR A 125 -16.26 -43.18 7.29
N ASP A 126 -16.05 -44.15 8.17
CA ASP A 126 -15.19 -44.10 9.34
C ASP A 126 -13.83 -43.47 9.04
N ALA A 127 -13.47 -42.47 9.83
CA ALA A 127 -12.10 -42.28 10.29
C ALA A 127 -12.16 -41.53 11.63
N THR A 128 -11.87 -42.28 12.70
CA THR A 128 -11.57 -41.82 14.05
C THR A 128 -10.64 -40.61 14.07
N GLU A 129 -11.15 -39.45 14.49
CA GLU A 129 -10.34 -38.41 15.13
C GLU A 129 -11.04 -37.93 16.41
N THR A 130 -10.33 -38.08 17.52
CA THR A 130 -10.69 -37.67 18.88
C THR A 130 -10.92 -36.16 18.98
N PRO A 131 -11.76 -35.68 19.93
CA PRO A 131 -12.09 -34.26 20.04
C PRO A 131 -10.90 -33.48 20.62
N SER A 132 -10.07 -32.90 19.75
CA SER A 132 -9.04 -31.97 20.19
C SER A 132 -9.67 -30.65 20.62
N THR A 133 -9.50 -30.37 21.91
CA THR A 133 -9.71 -29.11 22.62
C THR A 133 -9.36 -27.90 21.73
N MET A 134 -10.38 -27.15 21.29
CA MET A 134 -10.18 -25.90 20.56
C MET A 134 -9.63 -24.83 21.51
N ILE A 135 -8.33 -24.59 21.39
CA ILE A 135 -7.71 -23.34 21.83
C ILE A 135 -8.22 -22.23 20.91
N ASN A 136 -8.58 -21.08 21.48
CA ASN A 136 -8.94 -19.85 20.79
C ASN A 136 -7.79 -19.39 19.86
N VAL A 137 -7.73 -19.96 18.66
CA VAL A 137 -6.93 -19.42 17.56
C VAL A 137 -7.93 -18.72 16.66
N GLY A 138 -7.71 -17.42 16.43
CA GLY A 138 -8.53 -16.62 15.52
C GLY A 138 -8.65 -17.30 14.16
N CYS A 139 -9.74 -16.98 13.44
CA CYS A 139 -10.06 -17.50 12.12
C CYS A 139 -8.94 -17.15 11.11
N GLU A 140 -7.87 -17.95 11.08
CA GLU A 140 -6.80 -17.88 10.11
C GLU A 140 -7.00 -19.09 9.17
N LYS A 141 -7.75 -18.87 8.07
CA LYS A 141 -7.83 -19.86 6.99
C LYS A 141 -6.40 -20.11 6.52
N THR A 142 -5.94 -21.36 6.60
CA THR A 142 -4.60 -21.77 6.20
C THR A 142 -4.39 -21.44 4.72
N THR A 143 -3.43 -20.55 4.45
CA THR A 143 -3.08 -20.07 3.12
C THR A 143 -2.52 -21.22 2.29
N ASN A 144 -3.35 -21.84 1.44
CA ASN A 144 -2.94 -22.98 0.60
C ASN A 144 -1.93 -22.61 -0.52
N SER A 145 -1.45 -21.36 -0.59
CA SER A 145 -0.51 -20.92 -1.61
C SER A 145 0.58 -20.01 -1.06
N TYR A 146 1.81 -20.51 -1.00
CA TYR A 146 3.03 -19.75 -0.65
C TYR A 146 3.48 -18.78 -1.77
N LEU A 147 2.67 -18.55 -2.81
CA LEU A 147 3.04 -17.72 -3.96
C LEU A 147 3.21 -16.23 -3.61
N TRP A 148 2.68 -15.77 -2.46
CA TRP A 148 2.95 -14.42 -1.94
C TRP A 148 4.46 -14.19 -1.67
N LEU A 149 5.27 -15.25 -1.51
CA LEU A 149 6.72 -15.16 -1.39
C LEU A 149 7.39 -14.53 -2.63
N PHE A 150 6.81 -14.70 -3.82
CA PHE A 150 7.33 -14.00 -5.02
C PHE A 150 7.16 -12.49 -4.91
N VAL A 151 6.04 -12.02 -4.33
CA VAL A 151 5.81 -10.60 -4.08
C VAL A 151 6.83 -10.09 -3.06
N LEU A 152 7.08 -10.85 -1.99
CA LEU A 152 8.09 -10.54 -0.97
C LEU A 152 9.49 -10.43 -1.58
N VAL A 153 9.96 -11.47 -2.30
CA VAL A 153 11.29 -11.47 -2.91
C VAL A 153 11.41 -10.39 -3.99
N GLY A 154 10.36 -10.16 -4.78
CA GLY A 154 10.34 -9.09 -5.76
C GLY A 154 10.42 -7.70 -5.12
N ASN A 155 9.76 -7.48 -3.99
CA ASN A 155 9.82 -6.21 -3.26
C ASN A 155 11.19 -6.02 -2.57
N LEU A 156 11.80 -7.08 -2.04
CA LEU A 156 13.18 -7.11 -1.56
C LEU A 156 14.18 -6.71 -2.66
N LEU A 157 14.06 -7.30 -3.86
CA LEU A 157 14.90 -6.96 -5.01
C LEU A 157 14.71 -5.50 -5.43
N ARG A 158 13.46 -4.99 -5.42
CA ARG A 158 13.20 -3.56 -5.64
C ARG A 158 13.93 -2.67 -4.65
N GLY A 159 13.96 -3.05 -3.38
CA GLY A 159 14.73 -2.37 -2.34
C GLY A 159 16.22 -2.33 -2.65
N ILE A 160 16.81 -3.48 -2.98
CA ILE A 160 18.22 -3.61 -3.38
C ILE A 160 18.54 -2.70 -4.58
N GLY A 161 17.65 -2.67 -5.58
CA GLY A 161 17.82 -1.88 -6.78
C GLY A 161 17.70 -0.36 -6.58
N GLU A 162 16.91 0.08 -5.58
CA GLU A 162 16.71 1.50 -5.28
C GLU A 162 17.89 2.11 -4.50
N ALA A 163 18.53 1.32 -3.63
CA ALA A 163 19.65 1.72 -2.77
C ALA A 163 20.73 2.58 -3.42
N PRO A 164 21.25 2.29 -4.64
CA PRO A 164 22.29 3.11 -5.26
C PRO A 164 21.83 4.46 -5.81
N ILE A 165 20.53 4.66 -6.09
CA ILE A 165 20.05 5.80 -6.88
C ILE A 165 20.33 7.13 -6.17
N MET A 166 19.95 7.22 -4.89
CA MET A 166 20.07 8.45 -4.12
C MET A 166 21.52 8.80 -3.73
N PRO A 167 22.29 7.93 -3.03
CA PRO A 167 23.63 8.29 -2.56
C PRO A 167 24.59 8.53 -3.72
N LEU A 168 24.63 7.65 -4.72
CA LEU A 168 25.54 7.78 -5.85
C LEU A 168 25.12 8.88 -6.82
N GLY A 169 23.81 9.08 -6.99
CA GLY A 169 23.27 10.11 -7.85
C GLY A 169 23.59 11.51 -7.35
N VAL A 170 23.32 11.76 -6.07
CA VAL A 170 23.59 13.06 -5.42
C VAL A 170 25.09 13.33 -5.36
N SER A 171 25.91 12.35 -4.98
CA SER A 171 27.36 12.55 -4.91
C SER A 171 27.99 12.78 -6.28
N TYR A 172 27.45 12.19 -7.36
CA TYR A 172 27.92 12.45 -8.72
C TYR A 172 27.55 13.87 -9.19
N ILE A 173 26.37 14.39 -8.82
CA ILE A 173 26.04 15.80 -9.09
C ILE A 173 27.01 16.72 -8.37
N ASP A 174 27.28 16.46 -7.09
CA ASP A 174 28.13 17.29 -6.26
C ASP A 174 29.58 17.35 -6.78
N ASP A 175 30.15 16.22 -7.19
CA ASP A 175 31.52 16.15 -7.71
C ASP A 175 31.74 16.90 -9.04
N PHE A 176 30.71 16.92 -9.90
CA PHE A 176 30.84 17.42 -11.28
C PHE A 176 30.15 18.77 -11.53
N SER A 177 29.43 19.32 -10.55
CA SER A 177 28.84 20.66 -10.61
C SER A 177 29.73 21.70 -9.91
N LYS A 178 29.43 22.98 -10.14
CA LYS A 178 29.95 24.06 -9.30
C LYS A 178 29.29 24.00 -7.92
N GLU A 179 30.04 24.34 -6.87
CA GLU A 179 29.54 24.34 -5.48
C GLU A 179 28.26 25.19 -5.33
N GLU A 180 28.19 26.30 -6.06
CA GLU A 180 27.03 27.21 -6.11
C GLU A 180 25.78 26.57 -6.76
N ASN A 181 25.97 25.66 -7.71
CA ASN A 181 24.90 25.05 -8.50
C ASN A 181 24.46 23.66 -7.98
N SER A 182 25.31 22.97 -7.22
CA SER A 182 25.06 21.61 -6.72
C SER A 182 23.72 21.49 -6.00
N ALA A 183 23.47 22.37 -5.03
CA ALA A 183 22.23 22.39 -4.25
C ALA A 183 20.98 22.60 -5.12
N PHE A 184 21.09 23.45 -6.16
CA PHE A 184 19.99 23.70 -7.10
C PHE A 184 19.68 22.44 -7.94
N TYR A 185 20.70 21.77 -8.47
CA TYR A 185 20.52 20.55 -9.25
C TYR A 185 19.96 19.38 -8.43
N ILE A 186 20.44 19.21 -7.19
CA ILE A 186 19.91 18.21 -6.26
C ILE A 186 18.43 18.50 -5.96
N GLY A 187 18.09 19.78 -5.72
CA GLY A 187 16.72 20.23 -5.51
C GLY A 187 15.81 19.93 -6.70
N LEU A 188 16.28 20.18 -7.93
CA LEU A 188 15.55 19.90 -9.16
C LEU A 188 15.24 18.40 -9.32
N VAL A 189 16.25 17.54 -9.13
CA VAL A 189 16.09 16.08 -9.22
C VAL A 189 15.09 15.58 -8.18
N ARG A 190 15.21 16.00 -6.92
CA ARG A 190 14.26 15.58 -5.87
C ARG A 190 12.84 16.07 -6.13
N SER A 191 12.68 17.30 -6.61
CA SER A 191 11.37 17.86 -6.97
C SER A 191 10.73 17.08 -8.11
N SER A 192 11.50 16.70 -9.13
CA SER A 192 11.00 15.85 -10.22
C SER A 192 10.53 14.48 -9.74
N GLY A 193 11.21 13.92 -8.73
CA GLY A 193 10.82 12.66 -8.09
C GLY A 193 9.46 12.70 -7.40
N MET A 194 8.99 13.87 -6.96
CA MET A 194 7.70 14.02 -6.27
C MET A 194 6.48 13.82 -7.18
N PHE A 195 6.64 13.97 -8.50
CA PHE A 195 5.57 13.64 -9.45
C PHE A 195 5.33 12.12 -9.55
N GLY A 196 6.36 11.31 -9.25
CA GLY A 196 6.28 9.86 -9.28
C GLY A 196 5.16 9.32 -8.38
N PRO A 197 5.18 9.63 -7.07
CA PRO A 197 4.15 9.19 -6.13
C PRO A 197 2.72 9.48 -6.60
N THR A 198 2.43 10.71 -7.04
CA THR A 198 1.09 11.11 -7.51
C THR A 198 0.64 10.25 -8.70
N LEU A 199 1.47 10.09 -9.71
CA LEU A 199 1.13 9.25 -10.87
C LEU A 199 1.00 7.77 -10.50
N GLY A 200 1.78 7.28 -9.53
CA GLY A 200 1.69 5.88 -9.09
C GLY A 200 0.41 5.60 -8.29
N PHE A 201 -0.05 6.53 -7.45
CA PHE A 201 -1.39 6.43 -6.82
C PHE A 201 -2.50 6.52 -7.87
N LEU A 202 -2.40 7.41 -8.86
CA LEU A 202 -3.41 7.49 -9.94
C LEU A 202 -3.48 6.21 -10.75
N LEU A 203 -2.32 5.64 -11.13
CA LEU A 203 -2.27 4.33 -11.78
C LEU A 203 -2.84 3.24 -10.86
N GLY A 204 -2.54 3.30 -9.56
CA GLY A 204 -3.10 2.40 -8.57
C GLY A 204 -4.63 2.47 -8.53
N SER A 205 -5.19 3.66 -8.48
CA SER A 205 -6.65 3.86 -8.49
C SER A 205 -7.28 3.27 -9.75
N PHE A 206 -6.66 3.50 -10.91
CA PHE A 206 -7.09 2.93 -12.17
C PHE A 206 -7.07 1.39 -12.13
N CYS A 207 -5.93 0.78 -11.80
CA CYS A 207 -5.79 -0.67 -11.69
C CYS A 207 -6.73 -1.29 -10.64
N ALA A 208 -6.96 -0.62 -9.52
CA ALA A 208 -7.87 -1.08 -8.47
C ALA A 208 -9.34 -1.09 -8.92
N SER A 209 -9.71 -0.23 -9.88
CA SER A 209 -11.07 -0.20 -10.43
C SER A 209 -11.33 -1.27 -11.50
N LEU A 210 -10.28 -1.86 -12.06
CA LEU A 210 -10.34 -2.97 -13.02
C LEU A 210 -10.34 -4.31 -12.29
N TRP A 211 -11.14 -5.27 -12.75
CA TRP A 211 -11.16 -6.62 -12.19
C TRP A 211 -9.84 -7.35 -12.44
N VAL A 212 -9.39 -8.17 -11.48
CA VAL A 212 -8.10 -8.89 -11.52
C VAL A 212 -7.90 -9.74 -12.77
N ASP A 213 -8.94 -10.43 -13.24
CA ASP A 213 -8.90 -11.33 -14.41
C ASP A 213 -9.48 -10.67 -15.67
N ILE A 214 -9.04 -9.44 -15.94
CA ILE A 214 -9.47 -8.66 -17.10
C ILE A 214 -9.19 -9.39 -18.43
N GLY A 215 -10.16 -9.40 -19.34
CA GLY A 215 -10.05 -10.04 -20.65
C GLY A 215 -10.31 -11.55 -20.68
N VAL A 216 -10.48 -12.21 -19.52
CA VAL A 216 -10.78 -13.65 -19.41
C VAL A 216 -12.21 -13.90 -18.92
N VAL A 217 -12.76 -12.96 -18.13
CA VAL A 217 -14.12 -13.05 -17.55
C VAL A 217 -14.96 -11.88 -18.05
N ASP A 218 -16.23 -12.17 -18.40
CA ASP A 218 -17.20 -11.14 -18.72
C ASP A 218 -17.57 -10.35 -17.45
N THR A 219 -17.31 -9.05 -17.45
CA THR A 219 -17.53 -8.17 -16.30
C THR A 219 -19.00 -8.02 -15.94
N ASP A 220 -19.90 -8.28 -16.89
CA ASP A 220 -21.35 -8.14 -16.69
C ASP A 220 -21.95 -9.38 -15.99
N ALA A 221 -21.24 -10.51 -16.01
CA ALA A 221 -21.57 -11.72 -15.24
C ALA A 221 -21.09 -11.66 -13.77
N ILE A 222 -20.32 -10.62 -13.40
CA ILE A 222 -19.79 -10.44 -12.05
C ILE A 222 -20.84 -9.73 -11.18
N SER A 223 -21.27 -10.39 -10.10
CA SER A 223 -22.29 -9.86 -9.18
C SER A 223 -21.78 -8.79 -8.21
N ILE A 224 -20.46 -8.62 -8.09
CA ILE A 224 -19.83 -7.69 -7.16
C ILE A 224 -19.35 -6.40 -7.84
N ASN A 225 -19.19 -5.35 -7.04
CA ASN A 225 -18.73 -4.03 -7.48
C ASN A 225 -17.42 -3.64 -6.75
N PRO A 226 -16.70 -2.59 -7.20
CA PRO A 226 -15.45 -2.15 -6.57
C PRO A 226 -15.55 -1.65 -5.11
N LYS A 227 -16.76 -1.50 -4.55
CA LYS A 227 -16.98 -1.22 -3.13
C LYS A 227 -17.07 -2.51 -2.30
N ASP A 228 -17.31 -3.67 -2.92
CA ASP A 228 -17.39 -4.95 -2.22
C ASP A 228 -16.01 -5.35 -1.69
N THR A 229 -15.96 -5.86 -0.46
CA THR A 229 -14.71 -6.28 0.20
C THR A 229 -14.05 -7.49 -0.48
N ARG A 230 -14.79 -8.22 -1.32
CA ARG A 230 -14.27 -9.34 -2.12
C ARG A 230 -13.68 -8.91 -3.45
N TRP A 231 -13.84 -7.63 -3.83
CA TRP A 231 -13.29 -7.10 -5.07
C TRP A 231 -11.76 -7.12 -5.03
N VAL A 232 -11.17 -7.75 -6.04
CA VAL A 232 -9.72 -7.73 -6.27
C VAL A 232 -9.44 -7.00 -7.57
N GLY A 233 -8.69 -5.91 -7.45
CA GLY A 233 -8.23 -5.08 -8.55
C GLY A 233 -7.09 -5.73 -9.33
N ALA A 234 -6.84 -5.27 -10.55
CA ALA A 234 -5.73 -5.71 -11.41
C ALA A 234 -4.35 -5.21 -10.90
N TRP A 235 -3.95 -5.62 -9.70
CA TRP A 235 -2.73 -5.23 -9.00
C TRP A 235 -1.44 -5.59 -9.75
N TRP A 236 -1.49 -6.61 -10.61
CA TRP A 236 -0.36 -7.07 -11.40
C TRP A 236 -0.07 -6.16 -12.61
N LEU A 237 -1.11 -5.52 -13.16
CA LEU A 237 -1.01 -4.74 -14.40
C LEU A 237 -0.11 -3.52 -14.21
N GLY A 238 -0.29 -2.78 -13.12
CA GLY A 238 0.54 -1.61 -12.88
C GLY A 238 1.95 -1.99 -12.42
N LEU A 239 2.18 -3.14 -11.79
CA LEU A 239 3.54 -3.64 -11.51
C LEU A 239 4.31 -3.91 -12.81
N LEU A 240 3.66 -4.42 -13.87
CA LEU A 240 4.28 -4.56 -15.20
C LEU A 240 4.68 -3.20 -15.79
N ILE A 241 3.80 -2.20 -15.67
CA ILE A 241 4.08 -0.82 -16.12
C ILE A 241 5.26 -0.25 -15.33
N CYS A 242 5.25 -0.36 -13.99
CA CYS A 242 6.35 0.07 -13.13
C CYS A 242 7.67 -0.63 -13.48
N GLY A 243 7.66 -1.95 -13.71
CA GLY A 243 8.83 -2.71 -14.14
C GLY A 243 9.40 -2.19 -15.47
N THR A 244 8.54 -1.88 -16.43
CA THR A 244 8.93 -1.31 -17.73
C THR A 244 9.51 0.09 -17.60
N VAL A 245 8.89 0.96 -16.80
CA VAL A 245 9.39 2.32 -16.53
C VAL A 245 10.78 2.26 -15.86
N ASN A 246 10.96 1.36 -14.89
CA ASN A 246 12.26 1.15 -14.23
C ASN A 246 13.33 0.62 -15.19
N PHE A 247 12.96 -0.26 -16.12
CA PHE A 247 13.86 -0.75 -17.17
C PHE A 247 14.33 0.40 -18.07
N ILE A 248 13.39 1.21 -18.56
CA ILE A 248 13.69 2.40 -19.38
C ILE A 248 14.60 3.37 -18.62
N ALA A 249 14.38 3.55 -17.31
CA ALA A 249 15.21 4.42 -16.48
C ALA A 249 16.67 3.95 -16.39
N SER A 250 16.95 2.65 -16.56
CA SER A 250 18.31 2.14 -16.55
C SER A 250 19.11 2.50 -17.81
N LEU A 251 18.46 2.65 -18.97
CA LEU A 251 19.13 2.71 -20.27
C LEU A 251 20.11 3.89 -20.41
N PRO A 252 19.76 5.14 -20.04
CA PRO A 252 20.65 6.27 -20.25
C PRO A 252 21.99 6.15 -19.51
N PHE A 253 22.01 5.51 -18.34
CA PHE A 253 23.21 5.42 -17.51
C PHE A 253 24.29 4.50 -18.07
N TRP A 254 23.93 3.54 -18.93
CA TRP A 254 24.90 2.65 -19.57
C TRP A 254 25.85 3.39 -20.51
N PHE A 255 25.38 4.51 -21.09
CA PHE A 255 26.12 5.32 -22.04
C PHE A 255 26.90 6.47 -21.39
N LEU A 256 26.79 6.66 -20.08
CA LEU A 256 27.45 7.76 -19.37
C LEU A 256 28.89 7.39 -18.95
N PRO A 257 29.85 8.33 -19.04
CA PRO A 257 31.25 8.08 -18.72
C PRO A 257 31.51 7.97 -17.20
N TYR A 258 32.65 7.37 -16.84
CA TYR A 258 33.08 7.22 -15.45
C TYR A 258 33.20 8.56 -14.72
N SER A 259 33.77 9.57 -15.40
CA SER A 259 33.98 10.92 -14.88
C SER A 259 33.65 11.95 -15.96
N LEU A 260 33.08 13.08 -15.55
CA LEU A 260 32.87 14.24 -16.42
C LEU A 260 33.93 15.32 -16.13
N PRO A 261 34.21 16.24 -17.07
CA PRO A 261 34.86 17.50 -16.70
C PRO A 261 33.98 18.24 -15.70
N LYS A 262 34.59 18.79 -14.64
CA LYS A 262 33.84 19.61 -13.67
C LYS A 262 33.34 20.86 -14.39
N GLU A 263 32.12 21.29 -14.09
CA GLU A 263 31.48 22.42 -14.76
C GLU A 263 32.35 23.69 -14.67
N GLY A 264 32.92 24.12 -15.80
CA GLY A 264 33.84 25.27 -15.89
C GLY A 264 35.34 24.93 -15.93
N GLU A 265 35.75 23.65 -15.85
CA GLU A 265 37.13 23.22 -16.13
C GLU A 265 37.32 22.94 -17.64
N ASN A 266 38.41 23.46 -18.22
CA ASN A 266 38.82 23.16 -19.61
C ASN A 266 39.36 21.72 -19.74
N GLU A 267 38.95 21.01 -20.80
CA GLU A 267 39.35 19.62 -21.10
C GLU A 267 40.87 19.43 -21.28
N ASN A 268 41.59 20.48 -21.65
CA ASN A 268 43.00 20.44 -22.05
C ASN A 268 43.99 20.17 -20.89
N LEU A 269 43.57 20.25 -19.63
CA LEU A 269 44.43 20.04 -18.46
C LEU A 269 44.56 18.57 -18.02
N LYS A 270 43.72 17.65 -18.53
CA LYS A 270 43.73 16.23 -18.10
C LYS A 270 44.51 15.27 -19.01
N ILE A 271 44.88 15.70 -20.23
CA ILE A 271 45.57 14.83 -21.21
C ILE A 271 47.03 14.52 -20.80
N SER A 272 47.64 15.30 -19.90
CA SER A 272 49.01 15.08 -19.41
C SER A 272 49.17 13.99 -18.34
N HIS A 273 48.07 13.44 -17.79
CA HIS A 273 48.14 12.48 -16.67
C HIS A 273 47.70 11.05 -16.98
N LEU A 274 47.41 10.69 -18.24
CA LEU A 274 47.09 9.31 -18.62
C LEU A 274 48.32 8.56 -19.19
N MET A 275 49.04 7.85 -18.32
CA MET A 275 49.79 6.63 -18.67
C MET A 275 49.45 5.49 -17.68
N PRO A 276 49.61 4.21 -18.07
CA PRO A 276 48.68 3.14 -17.70
C PRO A 276 49.02 2.50 -16.34
N LYS A 277 48.28 2.84 -15.28
CA LYS A 277 48.29 2.14 -13.98
C LYS A 277 47.32 0.95 -13.96
N GLN A 278 47.31 0.10 -14.99
CA GLN A 278 46.25 -0.90 -15.13
C GLN A 278 46.49 -2.20 -14.35
N LEU A 279 47.74 -2.55 -13.98
CA LEU A 279 48.04 -3.82 -13.29
C LEU A 279 48.18 -3.71 -11.75
N PHE A 280 48.53 -2.53 -11.22
CA PHE A 280 48.71 -2.31 -9.76
C PHE A 280 47.40 -1.94 -9.03
N SER A 281 46.30 -1.77 -9.78
CA SER A 281 45.07 -1.15 -9.26
C SER A 281 44.15 -2.09 -8.47
N VAL A 282 44.24 -3.42 -8.69
CA VAL A 282 43.31 -4.38 -8.06
C VAL A 282 43.73 -4.68 -6.62
N PHE A 283 45.03 -4.95 -6.38
CA PHE A 283 45.56 -5.23 -5.05
C PHE A 283 45.50 -4.01 -4.12
N SER A 284 45.78 -2.82 -4.66
CA SER A 284 45.63 -1.54 -3.95
C SER A 284 44.16 -1.25 -3.58
N ARG A 285 43.20 -1.62 -4.43
CA ARG A 285 41.77 -1.37 -4.21
C ARG A 285 41.17 -2.29 -3.14
N VAL A 286 41.60 -3.56 -3.07
CA VAL A 286 41.17 -4.50 -2.00
C VAL A 286 41.78 -4.12 -0.65
N TYR A 287 43.08 -3.78 -0.60
CA TYR A 287 43.74 -3.31 0.64
C TYR A 287 43.14 -1.99 1.16
N SER A 288 42.78 -1.08 0.25
CA SER A 288 42.09 0.17 0.56
C SER A 288 40.63 -0.03 1.03
N ILE A 289 39.97 -1.13 0.67
CA ILE A 289 38.64 -1.49 1.22
C ILE A 289 38.79 -2.03 2.65
N TYR A 290 39.78 -2.88 2.90
CA TYR A 290 40.01 -3.43 4.24
C TYR A 290 40.36 -2.34 5.27
N LEU A 291 41.28 -1.43 4.91
CA LEU A 291 41.70 -0.32 5.77
C LEU A 291 40.53 0.64 6.07
N SER A 292 39.71 0.95 5.06
CA SER A 292 38.60 1.87 5.25
C SER A 292 37.39 1.22 5.97
N ILE A 293 37.24 -0.11 6.03
CA ILE A 293 36.28 -0.80 6.93
C ILE A 293 36.76 -0.68 8.38
N ALA A 294 38.07 -0.75 8.61
CA ALA A 294 38.66 -0.51 9.92
C ALA A 294 38.42 0.93 10.42
N ASP A 295 38.35 1.92 9.51
CA ASP A 295 38.02 3.31 9.84
C ASP A 295 36.50 3.59 9.99
N PHE A 296 35.64 2.70 9.49
CA PHE A 296 34.19 2.85 9.54
C PHE A 296 33.66 2.74 10.98
N LEU A 297 34.09 1.72 11.72
CA LEU A 297 33.59 1.46 13.08
C LEU A 297 33.96 2.59 14.07
N PRO A 298 35.19 3.14 14.07
CA PRO A 298 35.56 4.30 14.88
C PRO A 298 34.77 5.56 14.50
N ALA A 299 34.55 5.82 13.20
CA ALA A 299 33.75 6.96 12.75
C ALA A 299 32.29 6.85 13.21
N LEU A 300 31.71 5.66 13.09
CA LEU A 300 30.37 5.34 13.59
C LEU A 300 30.28 5.57 15.11
N ARG A 301 31.26 5.09 15.88
CA ARG A 301 31.33 5.27 17.32
C ARG A 301 31.43 6.74 17.72
N LYS A 302 32.19 7.56 16.98
CA LYS A 302 32.29 9.00 17.19
C LYS A 302 30.94 9.70 16.94
N LEU A 303 30.21 9.26 15.92
CA LEU A 303 28.91 9.81 15.55
C LEU A 303 27.83 9.48 16.60
N PHE A 304 27.76 8.23 17.06
CA PHE A 304 26.86 7.83 18.15
C PHE A 304 27.28 8.37 19.53
N GLY A 305 28.51 8.85 19.69
CA GLY A 305 28.94 9.58 20.87
C GLY A 305 28.34 10.98 20.99
N ASN A 306 27.81 11.54 19.91
CA ASN A 306 27.14 12.84 19.94
C ASN A 306 25.67 12.68 20.35
N SER A 307 25.35 13.09 21.59
CA SER A 307 24.00 13.01 22.16
C SER A 307 22.94 13.70 21.29
N ILE A 308 23.26 14.85 20.67
CA ILE A 308 22.32 15.58 19.80
C ILE A 308 21.97 14.74 18.57
N PHE A 309 22.97 14.09 17.97
CA PHE A 309 22.78 13.23 16.81
C PHE A 309 21.92 12.00 17.16
N VAL A 310 22.14 11.38 18.32
CA VAL A 310 21.34 10.24 18.78
C VAL A 310 19.88 10.64 19.01
N VAL A 311 19.63 11.78 19.68
CA VAL A 311 18.26 12.31 19.87
C VAL A 311 17.60 12.60 18.52
N PHE A 312 18.34 13.18 17.58
CA PHE A 312 17.83 13.47 16.24
C PHE A 312 17.49 12.20 15.45
N ILE A 313 18.34 11.16 15.51
CA ILE A 313 18.03 9.85 14.92
C ILE A 313 16.75 9.29 15.51
N PHE A 314 16.62 9.28 16.83
CA PHE A 314 15.44 8.73 17.50
C PHE A 314 14.16 9.47 17.08
N LEU A 315 14.21 10.80 17.03
CA LEU A 315 13.12 11.64 16.52
C LEU A 315 12.76 11.28 15.07
N THR A 316 13.77 11.16 14.20
CA THR A 316 13.56 10.85 12.78
C THR A 316 12.96 9.46 12.59
N ILE A 317 13.39 8.46 13.36
CA ILE A 317 12.82 7.11 13.35
C ILE A 317 11.34 7.17 13.73
N LEU A 318 10.97 7.84 14.82
CA LEU A 318 9.58 7.95 15.24
C LEU A 318 8.71 8.67 14.20
N GLN A 319 9.22 9.77 13.63
CA GLN A 319 8.51 10.54 12.60
C GLN A 319 8.29 9.72 11.33
N TYR A 320 9.34 9.05 10.84
CA TYR A 320 9.26 8.27 9.60
C TYR A 320 8.35 7.05 9.77
N ASN A 321 8.41 6.36 10.92
CA ASN A 321 7.48 5.27 11.24
C ASN A 321 6.03 5.74 11.25
N SER A 322 5.74 6.89 11.87
CA SER A 322 4.39 7.48 11.86
C SER A 322 3.91 7.77 10.45
N LEU A 323 4.75 8.39 9.61
CA LEU A 323 4.43 8.70 8.21
C LEU A 323 4.16 7.44 7.38
N VAL A 324 5.02 6.43 7.47
CA VAL A 324 4.87 5.15 6.75
C VAL A 324 3.61 4.41 7.20
N GLY A 325 3.36 4.36 8.51
CA GLY A 325 2.16 3.73 9.07
C GLY A 325 0.88 4.39 8.57
N MET A 326 0.82 5.73 8.56
CA MET A 326 -0.34 6.45 8.03
C MET A 326 -0.55 6.13 6.55
N ILE A 327 0.44 6.35 5.69
CA ILE A 327 0.27 6.18 4.23
C ILE A 327 -0.13 4.75 3.85
N THR A 328 0.39 3.74 4.56
CA THR A 328 0.20 2.33 4.20
C THR A 328 -1.20 1.82 4.53
N TYR A 329 -1.77 2.26 5.66
CA TYR A 329 -3.06 1.76 6.15
C TYR A 329 -4.24 2.70 5.92
N GLU A 330 -4.00 3.93 5.46
CA GLU A 330 -5.03 4.95 5.28
C GLU A 330 -6.10 4.57 4.24
N THR A 331 -5.71 3.94 3.12
CA THR A 331 -6.68 3.44 2.12
C THR A 331 -7.61 2.40 2.73
N LYS A 332 -7.06 1.49 3.52
CA LYS A 332 -7.80 0.45 4.22
C LYS A 332 -8.70 1.04 5.30
N PHE A 333 -8.24 2.05 6.01
CA PHE A 333 -9.05 2.78 6.98
C PHE A 333 -10.25 3.46 6.30
N MET A 334 -10.04 4.18 5.20
CA MET A 334 -11.12 4.81 4.43
C MET A 334 -12.15 3.79 3.92
N GLU A 335 -11.67 2.63 3.49
CA GLU A 335 -12.53 1.55 3.04
C GLU A 335 -13.39 0.98 4.17
N GLN A 336 -12.77 0.51 5.26
CA GLN A 336 -13.48 -0.20 6.32
C GLN A 336 -14.40 0.75 7.11
N GLN A 337 -13.90 1.94 7.43
CA GLN A 337 -14.62 2.88 8.27
C GLN A 337 -15.73 3.60 7.51
N PHE A 338 -15.46 4.10 6.29
CA PHE A 338 -16.41 4.93 5.55
C PHE A 338 -17.10 4.22 4.38
N ASN A 339 -16.84 2.92 4.17
CA ASN A 339 -17.38 2.13 3.06
C ASN A 339 -17.11 2.76 1.69
N VAL A 340 -15.91 3.34 1.55
CA VAL A 340 -15.42 3.93 0.29
C VAL A 340 -14.65 2.85 -0.47
N SER A 341 -14.92 2.67 -1.76
CA SER A 341 -14.15 1.73 -2.60
C SER A 341 -12.65 2.03 -2.54
N VAL A 342 -11.80 0.99 -2.47
CA VAL A 342 -10.33 1.13 -2.47
C VAL A 342 -9.84 2.06 -3.58
N ALA A 343 -10.35 1.90 -4.81
CA ALA A 343 -9.96 2.73 -5.95
C ALA A 343 -10.19 4.23 -5.71
N LYS A 344 -11.33 4.61 -5.10
CA LYS A 344 -11.65 5.99 -4.75
C LYS A 344 -10.78 6.52 -3.62
N ALA A 345 -10.47 5.71 -2.60
CA ALA A 345 -9.55 6.11 -1.53
C ALA A 345 -8.14 6.40 -2.07
N ILE A 346 -7.61 5.50 -2.90
CA ILE A 346 -6.30 5.68 -3.58
C ILE A 346 -6.31 6.96 -4.44
N PHE A 347 -7.39 7.21 -5.19
CA PHE A 347 -7.53 8.41 -6.01
C PHE A 347 -7.41 9.70 -5.18
N LEU A 348 -8.12 9.75 -4.04
CA LEU A 348 -8.12 10.93 -3.17
C LEU A 348 -6.75 11.18 -2.55
N ILE A 349 -6.02 10.14 -2.14
CA ILE A 349 -4.64 10.28 -1.68
C ILE A 349 -3.75 10.85 -2.79
N GLY A 350 -3.90 10.35 -4.02
CA GLY A 350 -3.13 10.80 -5.18
C GLY A 350 -3.37 12.27 -5.55
N VAL A 351 -4.63 12.71 -5.58
CA VAL A 351 -5.02 14.03 -6.11
C VAL A 351 -5.10 15.12 -5.04
N ILE A 352 -5.41 14.76 -3.80
CA ILE A 352 -5.60 15.74 -2.72
C ILE A 352 -4.39 15.70 -1.78
N LEU A 353 -4.11 14.55 -1.18
CA LEU A 353 -3.14 14.47 -0.10
C LEU A 353 -1.72 14.78 -0.58
N LEU A 354 -1.27 14.13 -1.66
CA LEU A 354 0.09 14.29 -2.17
C LEU A 354 0.39 15.73 -2.62
N PRO A 355 -0.41 16.39 -3.48
CA PRO A 355 -0.17 17.79 -3.85
C PRO A 355 -0.12 18.75 -2.66
N ILE A 356 -0.95 18.49 -1.63
CA ILE A 356 -1.00 19.34 -0.44
C ILE A 356 0.23 19.14 0.45
N THR A 357 0.77 17.91 0.53
CA THR A 357 2.07 17.68 1.18
C THR A 357 3.21 18.38 0.43
N ILE A 358 3.19 18.38 -0.91
CA ILE A 358 4.17 19.11 -1.73
C ILE A 358 4.08 20.61 -1.44
N LEU A 359 2.87 21.17 -1.45
CA LEU A 359 2.63 22.57 -1.13
C LEU A 359 3.11 22.94 0.28
N GLY A 360 2.85 22.09 1.27
CA GLY A 360 3.32 22.26 2.64
C GLY A 360 4.85 22.28 2.74
N MET A 361 5.55 21.37 2.04
CA MET A 361 7.02 21.36 2.01
C MET A 361 7.61 22.60 1.37
N PHE A 362 7.06 23.05 0.23
CA PHE A 362 7.49 24.28 -0.44
C PHE A 362 7.25 25.51 0.44
N LEU A 363 6.08 25.61 1.07
CA LEU A 363 5.76 26.73 1.96
C LEU A 363 6.66 26.72 3.21
N GLY A 364 6.93 25.56 3.80
CA GLY A 364 7.89 25.41 4.90
C GLY A 364 9.28 25.93 4.53
N GLY A 365 9.78 25.56 3.35
CA GLY A 365 11.04 26.09 2.81
C GLY A 365 11.02 27.60 2.55
N PHE A 366 9.92 28.11 2.00
CA PHE A 366 9.72 29.54 1.77
C PHE A 366 9.71 30.34 3.08
N LEU A 367 9.05 29.84 4.13
CA LEU A 367 8.99 30.49 5.44
C LEU A 367 10.38 30.55 6.10
N ILE A 368 11.15 29.46 6.05
CA ILE A 368 12.55 29.45 6.54
C ILE A 368 13.37 30.54 5.84
N LYS A 369 13.25 30.64 4.51
CA LYS A 369 14.00 31.62 3.70
C LYS A 369 13.52 33.05 3.97
N LYS A 370 12.21 33.29 4.02
CA LYS A 370 11.61 34.62 4.21
C LYS A 370 11.94 35.20 5.58
N PHE A 371 11.85 34.38 6.63
CA PHE A 371 12.13 34.81 8.00
C PHE A 371 13.59 34.61 8.42
N LYS A 372 14.44 34.06 7.53
CA LYS A 372 15.87 33.79 7.78
C LYS A 372 16.09 33.00 9.08
N LEU A 373 15.29 31.95 9.29
CA LEU A 373 15.29 31.20 10.53
C LEU A 373 16.65 30.52 10.80
N HIS A 374 17.18 30.72 12.00
CA HIS A 374 18.38 30.02 12.47
C HIS A 374 18.03 28.60 12.97
N ILE A 375 19.05 27.75 13.23
CA ILE A 375 18.86 26.33 13.60
C ILE A 375 17.87 26.15 14.76
N THR A 376 18.02 26.93 15.83
CA THR A 376 17.13 26.90 17.01
C THR A 376 15.69 27.31 16.67
N GLU A 377 15.52 28.27 15.78
CA GLU A 377 14.20 28.75 15.37
C GLU A 377 13.52 27.75 14.43
N MET A 378 14.28 27.11 13.53
CA MET A 378 13.80 25.99 12.71
C MET A 378 13.31 24.83 13.58
N ALA A 379 14.04 24.50 14.64
CA ALA A 379 13.65 23.45 15.57
C ALA A 379 12.35 23.81 16.33
N LYS A 380 12.23 25.06 16.81
CA LYS A 380 10.99 25.55 17.44
C LYS A 380 9.81 25.52 16.47
N PHE A 381 10.01 25.98 15.24
CA PHE A 381 8.99 25.97 14.20
C PHE A 381 8.52 24.55 13.89
N ALA A 382 9.44 23.60 13.69
CA ALA A 382 9.10 22.19 13.49
C ALA A 382 8.32 21.61 14.68
N CYS A 383 8.78 21.87 15.91
CA CYS A 383 8.10 21.42 17.13
C CYS A 383 6.65 21.93 17.21
N VAL A 384 6.44 23.23 16.98
CA VAL A 384 5.09 23.83 16.96
C VAL A 384 4.21 23.17 15.91
N THR A 385 4.70 22.99 14.68
CA THR A 385 3.92 22.34 13.63
C THR A 385 3.55 20.90 13.96
N PHE A 386 4.46 20.11 14.56
CA PHE A 386 4.17 18.73 14.95
C PHE A 386 3.16 18.65 16.10
N ILE A 387 3.23 19.55 17.08
CA ILE A 387 2.24 19.64 18.17
C ILE A 387 0.86 19.98 17.61
N VAL A 388 0.78 20.97 16.71
CA VAL A 388 -0.49 21.36 16.08
C VAL A 388 -1.06 20.20 15.27
N ALA A 389 -0.24 19.51 14.46
CA ALA A 389 -0.68 18.34 13.71
C ALA A 389 -1.16 17.20 14.61
N TYR A 390 -0.47 16.95 15.73
CA TYR A 390 -0.88 15.95 16.72
C TYR A 390 -2.25 16.30 17.33
N LEU A 391 -2.46 17.56 17.74
CA LEU A 391 -3.74 18.01 18.28
C LEU A 391 -4.88 17.91 17.27
N LEU A 392 -4.61 18.20 15.99
CA LEU A 392 -5.59 18.02 14.92
C LEU A 392 -5.92 16.55 14.67
N ASN A 393 -4.95 15.64 14.74
CA ASN A 393 -5.19 14.21 14.62
C ASN A 393 -6.13 13.68 15.73
N LEU A 394 -6.16 14.28 16.93
CA LEU A 394 -7.12 13.90 17.97
C LEU A 394 -8.58 14.16 17.55
N LEU A 395 -8.82 15.09 16.63
CA LEU A 395 -10.15 15.33 16.09
C LEU A 395 -10.66 14.16 15.23
N TYR A 396 -9.80 13.22 14.80
CA TYR A 396 -10.27 12.01 14.10
C TYR A 396 -11.26 11.19 14.92
N PHE A 397 -11.13 11.18 16.26
CA PHE A 397 -12.10 10.49 17.12
C PHE A 397 -13.50 11.09 17.04
N THR A 398 -13.62 12.38 16.68
CA THR A 398 -14.91 13.04 16.49
C THR A 398 -15.56 12.68 15.16
N CYS A 399 -14.79 12.22 14.16
CA CYS A 399 -15.27 11.72 12.87
C CYS A 399 -15.74 10.25 12.97
N SER A 400 -16.38 9.89 14.09
CA SER A 400 -16.88 8.53 14.33
C SER A 400 -18.02 8.19 13.38
N CYS A 401 -17.99 6.96 12.88
CA CYS A 401 -19.01 6.36 12.02
C CYS A 401 -19.68 5.23 12.81
N GLU A 402 -20.99 5.05 12.63
CA GLU A 402 -21.73 3.96 13.25
C GLU A 402 -21.15 2.61 12.83
N VAL A 403 -21.00 1.72 13.80
CA VAL A 403 -20.57 0.34 13.57
C VAL A 403 -21.54 -0.31 12.59
N LEU A 404 -21.00 -0.97 11.55
CA LEU A 404 -21.81 -1.66 10.56
C LEU A 404 -22.73 -2.67 11.28
N GLN A 405 -24.04 -2.51 11.09
CA GLN A 405 -25.05 -3.37 11.69
C GLN A 405 -25.14 -4.66 10.88
N VAL A 406 -24.53 -5.72 11.41
CA VAL A 406 -24.51 -7.07 10.86
C VAL A 406 -25.33 -7.96 11.78
N ALA A 407 -26.36 -8.60 11.22
CA ALA A 407 -27.24 -9.49 11.97
C ALA A 407 -26.44 -10.63 12.63
N GLY A 408 -26.69 -10.85 13.92
CA GLY A 408 -25.96 -11.81 14.76
C GLY A 408 -24.66 -11.25 15.34
N LEU A 409 -23.88 -10.46 14.60
CA LEU A 409 -22.57 -10.00 15.06
C LEU A 409 -22.62 -8.69 15.86
N THR A 410 -23.23 -7.65 15.29
CA THR A 410 -23.28 -6.30 15.88
C THR A 410 -24.71 -5.81 16.09
N ALA A 411 -25.68 -6.46 15.44
CA ALA A 411 -27.11 -6.22 15.60
C ALA A 411 -27.85 -7.54 15.87
N PRO A 412 -28.89 -7.58 16.73
CA PRO A 412 -29.71 -8.77 16.87
C PRO A 412 -30.50 -9.04 15.59
N TYR A 413 -30.76 -10.32 15.30
CA TYR A 413 -31.77 -10.70 14.30
C TYR A 413 -33.14 -10.19 14.76
N SER A 414 -33.87 -9.55 13.83
CA SER A 414 -35.19 -8.92 13.97
C SER A 414 -36.12 -9.65 14.96
N GLY A 415 -36.10 -9.27 16.25
CA GLY A 415 -37.01 -9.78 17.27
C GLY A 415 -36.39 -10.48 18.50
N MET A 416 -35.09 -10.80 18.52
CA MET A 416 -34.45 -11.37 19.72
C MET A 416 -33.84 -10.29 20.62
N LYS A 417 -34.39 -10.11 21.83
CA LYS A 417 -33.98 -9.09 22.81
C LYS A 417 -32.70 -9.39 23.60
N HIS A 418 -32.01 -10.50 23.35
CA HIS A 418 -30.79 -10.84 24.10
C HIS A 418 -29.68 -11.39 23.19
N LEU A 419 -28.54 -10.71 23.21
CA LEU A 419 -27.27 -11.21 22.68
C LEU A 419 -26.70 -12.21 23.69
N SER A 420 -27.18 -13.45 23.69
CA SER A 420 -26.71 -14.49 24.61
C SER A 420 -25.35 -15.04 24.14
N SER A 421 -24.31 -14.91 24.96
CA SER A 421 -22.93 -15.40 24.73
C SER A 421 -22.80 -16.92 24.63
N SER A 422 -23.36 -17.55 23.60
CA SER A 422 -23.08 -18.94 23.27
C SER A 422 -23.09 -19.15 21.75
N LYS A 423 -22.36 -20.17 21.30
CA LYS A 423 -21.99 -20.57 19.91
C LYS A 423 -23.06 -20.49 18.80
N HIS A 424 -24.31 -20.11 19.09
CA HIS A 424 -25.45 -19.97 18.17
C HIS A 424 -25.75 -18.50 17.78
N ILE A 425 -24.71 -17.68 17.58
CA ILE A 425 -24.84 -16.24 17.25
C ILE A 425 -25.40 -16.02 15.82
N TYR A 426 -25.19 -16.97 14.92
CA TYR A 426 -25.49 -16.84 13.49
C TYR A 426 -26.87 -17.35 13.07
N MET A 427 -27.51 -18.19 13.89
CA MET A 427 -28.81 -18.79 13.61
C MET A 427 -29.90 -18.15 14.47
N ALA A 428 -30.95 -17.66 13.81
CA ALA A 428 -32.18 -17.18 14.39
C ALA A 428 -33.34 -18.06 13.95
N SER A 429 -34.50 -17.96 14.61
CA SER A 429 -35.70 -18.73 14.22
C SER A 429 -36.07 -18.54 12.75
N CYS A 430 -35.81 -17.36 12.19
CA CYS A 430 -36.12 -17.02 10.80
C CYS A 430 -35.23 -17.73 9.76
N ASN A 431 -34.00 -18.16 10.11
CA ASN A 431 -33.09 -18.86 9.20
C ASN A 431 -32.75 -20.29 9.68
N ALA A 432 -33.43 -20.78 10.73
CA ALA A 432 -33.21 -22.11 11.28
C ALA A 432 -33.52 -23.24 10.29
N GLU A 433 -34.43 -22.99 9.34
CA GLU A 433 -34.76 -23.93 8.26
C GLU A 433 -33.73 -23.90 7.11
N CYS A 434 -32.72 -23.02 7.16
CA CYS A 434 -31.73 -22.88 6.11
C CYS A 434 -30.40 -23.54 6.51
N SER A 435 -29.85 -24.40 5.64
CA SER A 435 -28.51 -25.01 5.86
C SER A 435 -27.37 -24.06 5.45
N CYS A 436 -27.23 -22.93 6.13
CA CYS A 436 -26.25 -21.90 5.77
C CYS A 436 -24.83 -22.26 6.23
N LYS A 437 -23.84 -22.02 5.35
CA LYS A 437 -22.41 -22.13 5.68
C LYS A 437 -21.94 -20.92 6.49
N VAL A 438 -21.34 -21.15 7.65
CA VAL A 438 -20.94 -20.10 8.61
C VAL A 438 -19.64 -19.40 8.22
N ASP A 439 -18.80 -20.06 7.44
CA ASP A 439 -17.49 -19.60 6.97
C ASP A 439 -17.55 -18.78 5.67
N GLN A 440 -18.76 -18.53 5.16
CA GLN A 440 -19.01 -17.85 3.89
C GLN A 440 -19.46 -16.40 4.09
N TRP A 441 -18.83 -15.46 3.37
CA TRP A 441 -19.16 -14.04 3.37
C TRP A 441 -19.63 -13.57 1.99
N ASP A 442 -20.92 -13.29 1.84
CA ASP A 442 -21.57 -12.78 0.63
C ASP A 442 -22.68 -11.78 1.01
N PRO A 443 -22.30 -10.59 1.52
CA PRO A 443 -23.21 -9.75 2.27
C PRO A 443 -24.38 -9.24 1.42
N VAL A 444 -25.56 -9.18 2.05
CA VAL A 444 -26.77 -8.58 1.48
C VAL A 444 -27.36 -7.56 2.44
N CYS A 445 -27.91 -6.48 1.90
CA CYS A 445 -28.61 -5.46 2.66
C CYS A 445 -30.11 -5.73 2.58
N GLY A 446 -30.75 -6.00 3.71
CA GLY A 446 -32.21 -6.13 3.78
C GLY A 446 -32.89 -4.76 3.74
N ASP A 447 -34.15 -4.73 3.30
CA ASP A 447 -34.99 -3.51 3.31
C ASP A 447 -35.17 -2.89 4.72
N ASN A 448 -34.87 -3.64 5.77
CA ASN A 448 -34.84 -3.18 7.15
C ASN A 448 -33.56 -2.40 7.53
N GLY A 449 -32.62 -2.22 6.59
CA GLY A 449 -31.36 -1.49 6.82
C GLY A 449 -30.29 -2.28 7.57
N ILE A 450 -30.48 -3.59 7.77
CA ILE A 450 -29.52 -4.48 8.44
C ILE A 450 -28.77 -5.30 7.38
N THR A 451 -27.45 -5.43 7.55
CA THR A 451 -26.61 -6.28 6.69
C THR A 451 -26.62 -7.71 7.20
N TYR A 452 -26.79 -8.67 6.30
CA TYR A 452 -26.71 -10.11 6.61
C TYR A 452 -25.46 -10.68 5.97
N MET A 453 -24.83 -11.67 6.62
CA MET A 453 -23.60 -12.32 6.11
C MET A 453 -23.78 -12.93 4.73
N THR A 454 -24.95 -13.51 4.47
CA THR A 454 -25.34 -14.11 3.19
C THR A 454 -26.85 -13.95 2.98
N ALA A 455 -27.32 -14.10 1.74
CA ALA A 455 -28.75 -14.21 1.44
C ALA A 455 -29.42 -15.42 2.13
N CYS A 456 -28.66 -16.48 2.43
CA CYS A 456 -29.12 -17.62 3.22
C CYS A 456 -29.39 -17.22 4.67
N PHE A 457 -28.47 -16.47 5.30
CA PHE A 457 -28.65 -15.96 6.66
C PHE A 457 -29.81 -14.96 6.77
N ALA A 458 -30.15 -14.27 5.67
CA ALA A 458 -31.35 -13.44 5.56
C ALA A 458 -32.66 -14.25 5.35
N GLY A 459 -32.55 -15.56 5.09
CA GLY A 459 -33.68 -16.46 4.87
C GLY A 459 -34.37 -16.30 3.51
N CYS A 460 -33.66 -15.81 2.48
CA CYS A 460 -34.24 -15.52 1.17
C CYS A 460 -34.51 -16.78 0.34
N LYS A 461 -35.76 -16.94 -0.10
CA LYS A 461 -36.23 -18.12 -0.85
C LYS A 461 -36.22 -17.96 -2.37
N SER A 462 -36.15 -16.74 -2.88
CA SER A 462 -36.17 -16.48 -4.32
C SER A 462 -35.23 -15.34 -4.70
N SER A 463 -34.81 -15.29 -5.95
CA SER A 463 -33.98 -14.23 -6.52
C SER A 463 -34.51 -13.84 -7.90
N SER A 464 -34.32 -12.56 -8.26
CA SER A 464 -34.67 -11.99 -9.55
C SER A 464 -33.51 -11.14 -10.06
N GLY A 465 -33.32 -11.11 -11.38
CA GLY A 465 -32.23 -10.39 -12.04
C GLY A 465 -30.94 -11.22 -12.19
N THR A 466 -29.95 -10.63 -12.85
CA THR A 466 -28.65 -11.24 -13.12
C THR A 466 -27.51 -10.29 -12.75
N GLY A 467 -26.36 -10.87 -12.40
CA GLY A 467 -25.14 -10.11 -12.09
C GLY A 467 -25.33 -9.13 -10.93
N ARG A 468 -25.05 -7.85 -11.18
CA ARG A 468 -25.06 -6.78 -10.16
C ARG A 468 -26.47 -6.32 -9.75
N ASN A 469 -27.46 -6.56 -10.59
CA ASN A 469 -28.84 -6.16 -10.36
C ASN A 469 -29.67 -7.28 -9.74
N MET A 470 -29.02 -8.29 -9.14
CA MET A 470 -29.69 -9.39 -8.49
C MET A 470 -30.32 -8.91 -7.18
N VAL A 471 -31.61 -9.19 -7.03
CA VAL A 471 -32.42 -8.89 -5.84
C VAL A 471 -32.97 -10.19 -5.30
N PHE A 472 -32.84 -10.38 -3.99
CA PHE A 472 -33.42 -11.50 -3.28
C PHE A 472 -34.78 -11.12 -2.72
N HIS A 473 -35.73 -12.06 -2.77
CA HIS A 473 -37.10 -11.87 -2.32
C HIS A 473 -37.54 -12.99 -1.38
N ASN A 474 -38.58 -12.72 -0.59
CA ASN A 474 -39.13 -13.62 0.42
C ASN A 474 -38.06 -14.00 1.46
N CYS A 475 -37.51 -12.97 2.11
CA CYS A 475 -36.45 -13.08 3.10
C CYS A 475 -37.05 -13.04 4.51
N SER A 476 -37.23 -14.21 5.13
CA SER A 476 -37.91 -14.38 6.42
C SER A 476 -37.30 -13.56 7.56
N CYS A 477 -35.99 -13.32 7.56
CA CYS A 477 -35.33 -12.54 8.62
C CYS A 477 -35.51 -11.02 8.47
N VAL A 478 -35.92 -10.55 7.29
CA VAL A 478 -36.09 -9.11 6.97
C VAL A 478 -37.49 -8.61 7.34
N GLU A 479 -38.50 -9.48 7.38
CA GLU A 479 -39.94 -9.14 7.54
C GLU A 479 -40.34 -8.54 8.90
N GLY A 480 -39.50 -8.68 9.93
CA GLY A 480 -39.87 -8.50 11.34
C GLY A 480 -40.28 -7.11 11.86
N GLN A 481 -40.63 -6.12 11.02
CA GLN A 481 -41.06 -4.79 11.49
C GLN A 481 -42.26 -4.15 10.76
N ARG A 482 -42.73 -4.67 9.62
CA ARG A 482 -43.92 -4.12 8.95
C ARG A 482 -45.05 -5.13 8.97
N LEU A 483 -46.11 -4.85 9.74
CA LEU A 483 -47.40 -5.53 9.67
C LEU A 483 -48.05 -5.21 8.31
N GLY A 484 -47.60 -5.91 7.27
CA GLY A 484 -48.18 -5.87 5.93
C GLY A 484 -47.59 -6.99 5.08
N PRO A 485 -48.35 -7.61 4.18
CA PRO A 485 -47.85 -8.61 3.22
C PRO A 485 -47.01 -7.88 2.17
N GLY A 486 -45.82 -7.42 2.56
CA GLY A 486 -44.83 -6.85 1.66
C GLY A 486 -43.79 -7.91 1.33
N ASN A 487 -43.48 -8.06 0.05
CA ASN A 487 -42.35 -8.86 -0.40
C ASN A 487 -41.06 -8.30 0.20
N SER A 488 -40.60 -8.87 1.31
CA SER A 488 -39.31 -8.55 1.90
C SER A 488 -38.21 -8.82 0.90
N SER A 489 -37.38 -7.80 0.65
CA SER A 489 -36.28 -7.94 -0.29
C SER A 489 -34.93 -7.62 0.35
N ALA A 490 -33.90 -8.17 -0.27
CA ALA A 490 -32.52 -7.87 0.06
C ALA A 490 -31.71 -7.69 -1.22
N VAL A 491 -30.86 -6.68 -1.23
CA VAL A 491 -29.98 -6.35 -2.36
C VAL A 491 -28.54 -6.73 -2.05
N LEU A 492 -27.74 -7.01 -3.08
CA LEU A 492 -26.33 -7.35 -2.93
C LEU A 492 -25.52 -6.20 -2.27
N GLY A 493 -24.58 -6.58 -1.41
CA GLY A 493 -23.66 -5.66 -0.74
C GLY A 493 -24.09 -5.28 0.67
N GLN A 494 -23.26 -4.46 1.32
CA GLN A 494 -23.51 -3.96 2.67
C GLN A 494 -24.49 -2.78 2.65
N CYS A 495 -25.27 -2.61 3.72
CA CYS A 495 -26.16 -1.47 3.84
C CYS A 495 -25.39 -0.14 3.89
N GLN A 496 -25.94 0.87 3.20
CA GLN A 496 -25.33 2.19 3.15
C GLN A 496 -25.52 2.94 4.47
N ARG A 497 -24.42 3.45 5.03
CA ARG A 497 -24.41 4.22 6.28
C ARG A 497 -24.42 5.71 5.96
N GLU A 498 -25.60 6.34 5.96
CA GLU A 498 -25.74 7.76 5.58
C GLU A 498 -24.90 8.71 6.44
N SER A 499 -24.89 8.51 7.77
CA SER A 499 -24.08 9.30 8.71
C SER A 499 -22.60 9.31 8.31
N CYS A 500 -22.08 8.15 7.88
CA CYS A 500 -20.69 7.98 7.49
C CYS A 500 -20.37 8.62 6.15
N THR A 501 -21.32 8.61 5.21
CA THR A 501 -21.17 9.35 3.93
C THR A 501 -21.10 10.86 4.14
N LYS A 502 -21.80 11.39 5.16
CA LYS A 502 -21.74 12.80 5.55
C LYS A 502 -20.47 13.14 6.33
N ALA A 503 -19.96 12.23 7.16
CA ALA A 503 -18.74 12.42 7.94
C ALA A 503 -17.44 12.35 7.10
N PHE A 504 -17.46 11.59 6.00
CA PHE A 504 -16.27 11.36 5.17
C PHE A 504 -15.59 12.63 4.63
N PRO A 505 -16.30 13.64 4.08
CA PRO A 505 -15.68 14.90 3.67
C PRO A 505 -14.98 15.66 4.80
N TYR A 506 -15.54 15.62 6.02
CA TYR A 506 -14.92 16.26 7.20
C TYR A 506 -13.62 15.54 7.58
N PHE A 507 -13.64 14.20 7.59
CA PHE A 507 -12.44 13.39 7.80
C PHE A 507 -11.36 13.73 6.76
N LEU A 508 -11.72 13.78 5.47
CA LEU A 508 -10.80 14.10 4.40
C LEU A 508 -10.21 15.52 4.52
N ALA A 509 -11.03 16.51 4.89
CA ALA A 509 -10.57 17.88 5.11
C ALA A 509 -9.60 17.97 6.30
N LEU A 510 -9.91 17.29 7.40
CA LEU A 510 -9.05 17.22 8.57
C LEU A 510 -7.71 16.54 8.26
N GLN A 511 -7.77 15.40 7.57
CA GLN A 511 -6.58 14.65 7.14
C GLN A 511 -5.68 15.49 6.23
N THR A 512 -6.30 16.24 5.31
CA THR A 512 -5.60 17.16 4.43
C THR A 512 -4.90 18.28 5.20
N ALA A 513 -5.57 18.87 6.20
CA ALA A 513 -4.98 19.90 7.06
C ALA A 513 -3.81 19.33 7.89
N CYS A 514 -3.96 18.13 8.46
CA CYS A 514 -2.89 17.45 9.19
C CYS A 514 -1.67 17.21 8.29
N ALA A 515 -1.88 16.66 7.09
CA ALA A 515 -0.80 16.38 6.16
C ALA A 515 -0.06 17.65 5.71
N PHE A 516 -0.78 18.75 5.49
CA PHE A 516 -0.19 20.05 5.18
C PHE A 516 0.71 20.56 6.32
N ILE A 517 0.21 20.52 7.56
CA ILE A 517 0.94 21.05 8.73
C ILE A 517 2.15 20.18 9.06
N LEU A 518 2.04 18.85 8.94
CA LEU A 518 3.17 17.94 9.05
C LEU A 518 4.24 18.23 8.00
N ALA A 519 3.84 18.41 6.74
CA ALA A 519 4.76 18.74 5.65
C ALA A 519 5.45 20.10 5.84
N LEU A 520 4.76 21.09 6.42
CA LEU A 520 5.31 22.39 6.77
C LEU A 520 6.50 22.28 7.73
N GLY A 521 6.39 21.41 8.75
CA GLY A 521 7.44 21.11 9.74
C GLY A 521 8.55 20.16 9.23
N GLY A 522 8.26 19.40 8.18
CA GLY A 522 9.21 18.46 7.58
C GLY A 522 10.43 19.14 6.96
N THR A 523 10.23 20.20 6.16
CA THR A 523 11.33 20.91 5.50
C THR A 523 12.39 21.48 6.47
N PRO A 524 12.02 22.18 7.56
CA PRO A 524 12.99 22.63 8.56
C PRO A 524 13.76 21.46 9.20
N THR A 525 13.09 20.34 9.48
CA THR A 525 13.71 19.15 10.07
C THR A 525 14.78 18.57 9.14
N TYR A 526 14.50 18.49 7.83
CA TYR A 526 15.50 18.10 6.83
C TYR A 526 16.68 19.08 6.75
N MET A 527 16.42 20.39 6.83
CA MET A 527 17.49 21.40 6.79
C MET A 527 18.41 21.36 8.02
N ILE A 528 17.87 20.99 9.19
CA ILE A 528 18.66 20.78 10.41
C ILE A 528 19.60 19.58 10.25
N MET A 529 19.22 18.54 9.51
CA MET A 529 20.09 17.39 9.26
C MET A 529 21.33 17.74 8.41
N PHE A 530 21.20 18.68 7.48
CA PHE A 530 22.28 19.09 6.58
C PHE A 530 23.22 20.14 7.17
N ARG A 531 22.84 20.79 8.28
CA ARG A 531 23.62 21.83 8.96
C ARG A 531 24.22 21.29 10.25
#